data_AF-A0A6A6GHJ2-F1
#
_entry.id   AF-A0A6A6GHJ2-F1
#
_cell.length_a   1.000
_cell.length_b   1.000
_cell.length_c   1.000
_cell.angle_alpha   90.00
_cell.angle_beta   90.00
_cell.angle_gamma   90.00
#
_symmetry.space_group_name_H-M   'P 1'
#
loop_
_entity.id
_entity.type
_entity.pdbx_description
1 polymer ?
#
loop_
_entity_poly.entity_id
_entity_poly.type
_entity_poly.pdbx_seq_one_letter_code
_entity_poly.pdbx_strand_id
1 'polypeptide(L)'
;MNCLCWRLEHTTIGPHPTTPNLILEDEKVVSQMRRIGSEQGFTVLVSNIHLTARGECEEYDEYEEWEIADFHPMLDVHEETWSLPLVTRLDGVELTRKVTITRDHLVQEEWFGGEEGREESYGVNVYNHHYDSSVMVVVPDERLTAFRTAPGFDGTHDMGHIVQIMITECRNDPGNMNLSNELYALLSAVDNMADVPRQALPKRKNAEVKSLPRFSDQTLGLVVQGALFLRSVTLFDGIINHIQDCVRVEMYTNYGKLFTPEMLLKFAPSLNGLMSRHQTITDKIKAQDRFREGFLYANNGAKHARDVLNEWSGQLIKQYLAATEPKDSSDGSTMLLFSLQRPRDEFFDLIIPWTKQWIHLSALCAYLSC
;
A
#
# COMPACT_ATOMS: atom_id res chain seq x y z
N MET A 1 -7.99 -14.46 -9.44
CA MET A 1 -6.83 -14.03 -8.63
C MET A 1 -5.61 -14.59 -9.33
N ASN A 2 -4.83 -13.82 -10.08
CA ASN A 2 -3.81 -14.44 -10.95
C ASN A 2 -2.52 -14.71 -10.15
N CYS A 3 -2.44 -15.89 -9.54
CA CYS A 3 -1.22 -16.44 -8.97
C CYS A 3 -0.93 -17.81 -9.56
N LEU A 4 0.33 -18.20 -9.61
CA LEU A 4 0.75 -19.54 -9.97
C LEU A 4 1.23 -20.26 -8.72
N CYS A 5 0.66 -21.44 -8.49
CA CYS A 5 1.03 -22.34 -7.41
C CYS A 5 1.89 -23.45 -8.01
N TRP A 6 3.06 -23.66 -7.43
CA TRP A 6 4.00 -24.72 -7.80
C TRP A 6 4.29 -25.58 -6.57
N ARG A 7 3.89 -26.85 -6.61
CA ARG A 7 4.13 -27.83 -5.56
C ARG A 7 5.63 -28.03 -5.36
N LEU A 8 6.06 -27.88 -4.11
CA LEU A 8 7.42 -28.18 -3.67
C LEU A 8 7.53 -29.68 -3.37
N GLU A 9 8.73 -30.23 -3.52
CA GLU A 9 8.96 -31.67 -3.37
C GLU A 9 8.79 -32.12 -1.91
N HIS A 10 9.21 -31.27 -0.97
CA HIS A 10 9.14 -31.57 0.46
C HIS A 10 8.10 -30.72 1.17
N THR A 11 7.29 -31.37 2.00
CA THR A 11 6.42 -30.69 2.95
C THR A 11 7.26 -30.05 4.06
N THR A 12 7.01 -28.76 4.34
CA THR A 12 7.74 -28.02 5.37
C THR A 12 7.62 -28.65 6.75
N ILE A 13 8.72 -28.61 7.51
CA ILE A 13 8.74 -29.10 8.89
C ILE A 13 8.11 -28.04 9.79
N GLY A 14 6.80 -28.16 10.05
CA GLY A 14 6.06 -27.32 11.01
C GLY A 14 4.82 -26.64 10.44
N PRO A 15 4.04 -25.92 11.28
CA PRO A 15 2.75 -25.34 10.90
C PRO A 15 2.86 -24.12 9.97
N HIS A 16 4.08 -23.60 9.77
CA HIS A 16 4.33 -22.38 9.02
C HIS A 16 5.49 -22.60 8.03
N PRO A 17 5.23 -22.54 6.72
CA PRO A 17 6.29 -22.63 5.74
C PRO A 17 7.10 -21.33 5.77
N THR A 18 8.40 -21.45 5.96
CA THR A 18 9.37 -20.34 5.88
C THR A 18 10.57 -20.84 5.08
N THR A 19 11.35 -19.95 4.46
CA THR A 19 12.53 -20.40 3.68
C THR A 19 13.51 -21.26 4.49
N PRO A 20 13.77 -21.00 5.79
CA PRO A 20 14.57 -21.90 6.63
C PRO A 20 13.97 -23.30 6.86
N ASN A 21 12.66 -23.47 6.62
CA ASN A 21 11.95 -24.74 6.79
C ASN A 21 11.80 -25.51 5.46
N LEU A 22 12.32 -24.97 4.35
CA LEU A 22 12.39 -25.64 3.06
C LEU A 22 13.60 -26.59 3.05
N ILE A 23 13.42 -27.80 2.53
CA ILE A 23 14.47 -28.81 2.50
C ILE A 23 15.32 -28.61 1.24
N LEU A 24 16.63 -28.39 1.43
CA LEU A 24 17.72 -28.47 0.43
C LEU A 24 17.40 -27.95 -0.98
N GLU A 25 16.79 -28.79 -1.83
CA GLU A 25 16.54 -28.49 -3.24
C GLU A 25 15.39 -27.48 -3.43
N ASP A 26 14.36 -27.54 -2.58
CA ASP A 26 13.25 -26.57 -2.61
C ASP A 26 13.72 -25.16 -2.27
N GLU A 27 14.66 -25.02 -1.32
CA GLU A 27 15.24 -23.72 -0.97
C GLU A 27 15.97 -23.09 -2.17
N LYS A 28 16.73 -23.89 -2.92
CA LYS A 28 17.47 -23.43 -4.11
C LYS A 28 16.51 -22.97 -5.21
N VAL A 29 15.48 -23.76 -5.49
CA VAL A 29 14.47 -23.44 -6.51
C VAL A 29 13.75 -22.15 -6.14
N VAL A 30 13.24 -22.04 -4.92
CA VAL A 30 12.53 -20.84 -4.45
C VAL A 30 13.45 -19.61 -4.46
N SER A 31 14.70 -19.75 -4.03
CA SER A 31 15.68 -18.65 -4.05
C SER A 31 16.03 -18.19 -5.46
N GLN A 32 16.19 -19.12 -6.39
CA GLN A 32 16.45 -18.79 -7.80
C GLN A 32 15.24 -18.11 -8.44
N MET A 33 14.04 -18.62 -8.19
CA MET A 33 12.80 -18.02 -8.67
C MET A 33 12.55 -16.64 -8.08
N ARG A 34 12.89 -16.41 -6.81
CA ARG A 34 12.86 -15.08 -6.19
C ARG A 34 13.76 -14.10 -6.94
N ARG A 35 14.99 -14.51 -7.28
CA ARG A 35 15.93 -13.66 -8.03
C ARG A 35 15.36 -13.30 -9.40
N ILE A 36 14.88 -14.30 -10.15
CA ILE A 36 14.26 -14.10 -11.47
C ILE A 36 13.02 -13.21 -11.36
N GLY A 37 12.14 -13.47 -10.40
CA GLY A 37 10.92 -12.71 -10.17
C GLY A 37 11.20 -11.23 -9.89
N SER A 38 12.21 -10.92 -9.08
CA SER A 38 12.59 -9.54 -8.77
C SER A 38 13.05 -8.73 -9.99
N GLU A 39 13.57 -9.38 -11.03
CA GLU A 39 13.98 -8.74 -12.29
C GLU A 39 12.81 -8.58 -13.27
N GLN A 40 11.76 -9.40 -13.13
CA GLN A 40 10.67 -9.54 -14.10
C GLN A 40 9.31 -9.03 -13.59
N GLY A 41 9.25 -8.49 -12.36
CA GLY A 41 8.03 -7.93 -11.77
C GLY A 41 7.11 -8.98 -11.14
N PHE A 42 7.68 -10.03 -10.55
CA PHE A 42 6.94 -11.05 -9.81
C PHE A 42 7.52 -11.25 -8.41
N THR A 43 6.63 -11.42 -7.44
CA THR A 43 6.94 -11.76 -6.06
C THR A 43 6.76 -13.26 -5.84
N VAL A 44 7.78 -13.87 -5.23
CA VAL A 44 7.76 -15.28 -4.84
C VAL A 44 7.47 -15.40 -3.35
N LEU A 45 6.45 -16.18 -3.03
CA LEU A 45 5.93 -16.45 -1.69
C LEU A 45 5.95 -17.97 -1.46
N VAL A 46 5.74 -18.38 -0.21
CA VAL A 46 5.59 -19.79 0.16
C VAL A 46 4.32 -19.97 0.97
N SER A 47 3.66 -21.11 0.82
CA SER A 47 2.47 -21.48 1.57
C SER A 47 2.44 -22.99 1.74
N ASN A 48 1.52 -23.46 2.57
CA ASN A 48 0.99 -24.81 2.43
C ASN A 48 -0.25 -24.72 1.54
N ILE A 49 -0.49 -25.76 0.75
CA ILE A 49 -1.73 -25.95 0.01
C ILE A 49 -2.51 -27.06 0.72
N HIS A 50 -3.82 -26.85 0.86
CA HIS A 50 -4.74 -27.84 1.37
C HIS A 50 -5.78 -28.14 0.31
N LEU A 51 -5.91 -29.42 -0.04
CA LEU A 51 -7.00 -29.95 -0.83
C LEU A 51 -7.94 -30.72 0.09
N THR A 52 -9.22 -30.37 0.02
CA THR A 52 -10.31 -31.24 0.48
C THR A 52 -11.04 -31.77 -0.75
N ALA A 53 -10.98 -33.07 -0.96
CA ALA A 53 -11.74 -33.77 -1.99
C ALA A 53 -12.87 -34.56 -1.31
N ARG A 54 -14.08 -34.53 -1.88
CA ARG A 54 -15.20 -35.37 -1.46
C ARG A 54 -15.65 -36.22 -2.62
N GLY A 55 -15.88 -37.50 -2.36
CA GLY A 55 -16.29 -38.44 -3.38
C GLY A 55 -16.79 -39.76 -2.83
N GLU A 56 -17.26 -40.59 -3.75
CA GLU A 56 -17.54 -41.99 -3.51
C GLU A 56 -16.22 -42.77 -3.49
N CYS A 57 -16.06 -43.64 -2.50
CA CYS A 57 -14.92 -44.55 -2.40
C CYS A 57 -15.36 -45.99 -2.67
N GLU A 58 -14.40 -46.87 -2.98
CA GLU A 58 -14.68 -48.29 -3.18
C GLU A 58 -15.41 -48.88 -1.96
N GLU A 59 -16.51 -49.59 -2.23
CA GLU A 59 -17.13 -50.47 -1.26
C GLU A 59 -16.20 -51.67 -1.06
N TYR A 60 -15.44 -51.67 0.03
CA TYR A 60 -14.82 -52.91 0.49
C TYR A 60 -15.92 -53.78 1.09
N ASP A 61 -16.38 -54.76 0.29
CA ASP A 61 -17.14 -55.89 0.81
C ASP A 61 -16.31 -56.52 1.94
N GLU A 62 -16.85 -56.51 3.15
CA GLU A 62 -16.25 -57.08 4.37
C GLU A 62 -15.75 -58.52 4.12
N TYR A 63 -14.49 -58.67 3.74
CA TYR A 63 -13.80 -59.97 3.73
C TYR A 63 -12.52 -59.86 4.54
N GLU A 64 -12.57 -60.60 5.66
CA GLU A 64 -11.60 -60.78 6.74
C GLU A 64 -11.63 -59.71 7.85
N GLU A 65 -12.21 -60.09 9.00
CA GLU A 65 -12.28 -59.35 10.29
C GLU A 65 -10.91 -58.86 10.84
N TRP A 66 -9.82 -59.01 10.11
CA TRP A 66 -8.45 -58.78 10.57
C TRP A 66 -7.67 -57.72 9.77
N GLU A 67 -8.21 -57.22 8.66
CA GLU A 67 -7.60 -56.13 7.87
C GLU A 67 -8.63 -55.02 7.64
N ILE A 68 -8.76 -54.11 8.61
CA ILE A 68 -9.39 -52.81 8.34
C ILE A 68 -8.42 -52.08 7.42
N ALA A 69 -8.79 -51.89 6.15
CA ALA A 69 -8.06 -50.97 5.28
C ALA A 69 -8.16 -49.57 5.88
N ASP A 70 -7.02 -48.99 6.29
CA ASP A 70 -6.96 -47.67 6.93
C ASP A 70 -7.26 -46.51 5.94
N PHE A 71 -7.36 -46.81 4.64
CA PHE A 71 -7.58 -45.85 3.55
C PHE A 71 -8.46 -46.45 2.44
N HIS A 72 -9.44 -45.69 1.96
CA HIS A 72 -10.39 -46.01 0.90
C HIS A 72 -10.17 -45.12 -0.33
N PRO A 73 -9.56 -45.61 -1.41
CA PRO A 73 -9.30 -44.79 -2.59
C PRO A 73 -10.61 -44.23 -3.18
N MET A 74 -10.58 -42.94 -3.50
CA MET A 74 -11.72 -42.24 -4.08
C MET A 74 -11.88 -42.65 -5.56
N LEU A 75 -13.06 -43.15 -5.92
CA LEU A 75 -13.40 -43.55 -7.27
C LEU A 75 -13.83 -42.35 -8.11
N ASP A 76 -14.76 -41.56 -7.56
CA ASP A 76 -15.36 -40.42 -8.22
C ASP A 76 -15.36 -39.21 -7.30
N VAL A 77 -14.71 -38.12 -7.73
CA VAL A 77 -14.66 -36.86 -6.98
C VAL A 77 -15.87 -36.00 -7.35
N HIS A 78 -16.71 -35.68 -6.36
CA HIS A 78 -17.87 -34.80 -6.55
C HIS A 78 -17.56 -33.34 -6.25
N GLU A 79 -16.74 -33.09 -5.23
CA GLU A 79 -16.38 -31.73 -4.80
C GLU A 79 -14.88 -31.64 -4.52
N GLU A 80 -14.23 -30.62 -5.07
CA GLU A 80 -12.85 -30.26 -4.76
C GLU A 80 -12.79 -28.84 -4.20
N THR A 81 -12.15 -28.67 -3.05
CA THR A 81 -11.86 -27.35 -2.49
C THR A 81 -10.36 -27.21 -2.27
N TRP A 82 -9.77 -26.23 -2.96
CA TRP A 82 -8.36 -25.91 -2.84
C TRP A 82 -8.16 -24.61 -2.04
N SER A 83 -7.24 -24.63 -1.10
CA SER A 83 -6.96 -23.45 -0.29
C SER A 83 -5.49 -23.32 0.11
N LEU A 84 -5.07 -22.09 0.35
CA LEU A 84 -3.80 -21.73 0.95
C LEU A 84 -4.10 -21.22 2.37
N PRO A 85 -3.93 -22.05 3.42
CA PRO A 85 -4.31 -21.67 4.78
C PRO A 85 -3.50 -20.47 5.29
N LEU A 86 -2.25 -20.35 4.86
CA LEU A 86 -1.33 -19.31 5.28
C LEU A 86 -0.26 -19.05 4.21
N VAL A 87 -0.25 -17.85 3.65
CA VAL A 87 0.76 -17.40 2.69
C VAL A 87 1.78 -16.54 3.41
N THR A 88 3.07 -16.90 3.29
CA THR A 88 4.19 -16.21 3.90
C THR A 88 5.18 -15.70 2.85
N ARG A 89 5.90 -14.65 3.22
CA ARG A 89 7.15 -14.28 2.56
C ARG A 89 8.24 -15.29 2.90
N LEU A 90 9.30 -15.23 2.12
CA LEU A 90 10.50 -16.05 2.30
C LEU A 90 11.18 -15.84 3.66
N ASP A 91 11.12 -14.64 4.22
CA ASP A 91 11.61 -14.32 5.56
C ASP A 91 10.70 -14.82 6.70
N GLY A 92 9.59 -15.50 6.37
CA GLY A 92 8.63 -16.05 7.31
C GLY A 92 7.56 -15.06 7.78
N VAL A 93 7.51 -13.85 7.22
CA VAL A 93 6.44 -12.89 7.51
C VAL A 93 5.14 -13.35 6.86
N GLU A 94 4.08 -13.48 7.65
CA GLU A 94 2.73 -13.79 7.18
C GLU A 94 2.14 -12.64 6.35
N LEU A 95 1.53 -12.96 5.20
CA LEU A 95 0.87 -12.00 4.31
C LEU A 95 -0.65 -12.13 4.33
N THR A 96 -1.17 -13.36 4.27
CA THR A 96 -2.60 -13.61 4.29
C THR A 96 -2.94 -15.02 4.76
N ARG A 97 -4.20 -15.24 5.12
CA ARG A 97 -4.75 -16.54 5.53
C ARG A 97 -5.96 -16.91 4.69
N LYS A 98 -6.21 -18.22 4.59
CA LYS A 98 -7.43 -18.81 4.02
C LYS A 98 -7.74 -18.31 2.60
N VAL A 99 -6.75 -18.37 1.72
CA VAL A 99 -6.96 -17.98 0.33
C VAL A 99 -7.51 -19.16 -0.46
N THR A 100 -8.71 -19.02 -1.01
CA THR A 100 -9.27 -20.04 -1.91
C THR A 100 -8.64 -19.91 -3.29
N ILE A 101 -8.21 -21.02 -3.86
CA ILE A 101 -7.68 -21.08 -5.22
C ILE A 101 -8.47 -22.12 -6.04
N THR A 102 -8.31 -22.10 -7.35
CA THR A 102 -8.91 -23.09 -8.27
C THR A 102 -7.82 -23.82 -9.03
N ARG A 103 -8.18 -24.92 -9.70
CA ARG A 103 -7.27 -25.74 -10.49
C ARG A 103 -6.49 -24.95 -11.56
N ASP A 104 -7.07 -23.88 -12.11
CA ASP A 104 -6.41 -23.00 -13.09
C ASP A 104 -5.15 -22.27 -12.54
N HIS A 105 -5.00 -22.23 -11.21
CA HIS A 105 -3.86 -21.61 -10.55
C HIS A 105 -2.71 -22.62 -10.33
N LEU A 106 -2.94 -23.91 -10.59
CA LEU A 106 -2.00 -24.99 -10.34
C LEU A 106 -1.22 -25.30 -11.63
N VAL A 107 0.12 -25.26 -11.57
CA VAL A 107 0.96 -25.40 -12.78
C VAL A 107 1.32 -26.85 -13.11
N GLN A 108 1.27 -27.74 -12.12
CA GLN A 108 1.58 -29.16 -12.28
C GLN A 108 0.31 -30.00 -12.47
N GLU A 109 0.43 -31.11 -13.19
CA GLU A 109 -0.58 -32.15 -13.26
C GLU A 109 -0.44 -33.09 -12.04
N GLU A 110 -1.53 -33.78 -11.67
CA GLU A 110 -1.52 -34.84 -10.63
C GLU A 110 -0.91 -34.44 -9.27
N TRP A 111 -1.34 -33.31 -8.70
CA TRP A 111 -0.77 -32.74 -7.47
C TRP A 111 -0.67 -33.66 -6.27
N PHE A 112 -1.53 -34.67 -6.13
CA PHE A 112 -1.52 -35.65 -5.05
C PHE A 112 -1.67 -37.08 -5.60
N GLY A 113 -1.24 -37.30 -6.85
CA GLY A 113 -1.38 -38.59 -7.51
C GLY A 113 -0.67 -39.70 -6.73
N GLY A 114 -1.42 -40.73 -6.32
CA GLY A 114 -0.88 -41.88 -5.58
C GLY A 114 -0.58 -41.63 -4.10
N GLU A 115 -1.00 -40.48 -3.53
CA GLU A 115 -0.85 -40.21 -2.11
C GLU A 115 -2.08 -40.65 -1.31
N GLU A 116 -1.83 -41.17 -0.10
CA GLU A 116 -2.86 -41.48 0.88
C GLU A 116 -3.18 -40.22 1.68
N GLY A 117 -4.34 -39.63 1.41
CA GLY A 117 -4.84 -38.47 2.15
C GLY A 117 -5.39 -38.90 3.52
N ARG A 118 -5.54 -37.94 4.44
CA ARG A 118 -6.28 -38.21 5.68
C ARG A 118 -7.77 -38.30 5.37
N GLU A 119 -8.41 -39.38 5.79
CA GLU A 119 -9.83 -39.64 5.55
C GLU A 119 -10.70 -39.24 6.74
N GLU A 120 -11.87 -38.67 6.43
CA GLU A 120 -12.97 -38.50 7.38
C GLU A 120 -14.26 -39.03 6.75
N SER A 121 -14.88 -40.03 7.39
CA SER A 121 -16.17 -40.57 6.96
C SER A 121 -17.25 -39.48 7.01
N TYR A 122 -17.93 -39.29 5.88
CA TYR A 122 -18.98 -38.28 5.71
C TYR A 122 -20.37 -38.90 5.60
N GLY A 123 -20.45 -40.14 5.08
CA GLY A 123 -21.66 -40.91 4.94
C GLY A 123 -21.36 -42.38 4.60
N VAL A 124 -22.38 -43.11 4.16
CA VAL A 124 -22.18 -44.48 3.64
C VAL A 124 -21.41 -44.38 2.33
N ASN A 125 -20.18 -44.91 2.31
CA ASN A 125 -19.27 -44.95 1.14
C ASN A 125 -18.90 -43.59 0.53
N VAL A 126 -19.10 -42.51 1.30
CA VAL A 126 -18.70 -41.14 0.92
C VAL A 126 -17.73 -40.62 1.97
N TYR A 127 -16.54 -40.23 1.51
CA TYR A 127 -15.45 -39.77 2.37
C TYR A 127 -14.97 -38.38 1.95
N ASN A 128 -14.47 -37.62 2.93
CA ASN A 128 -13.64 -36.44 2.67
C ASN A 128 -12.17 -36.85 2.79
N HIS A 129 -11.40 -36.60 1.74
CA HIS A 129 -9.96 -36.78 1.74
C HIS A 129 -9.28 -35.42 1.88
N HIS A 130 -8.33 -35.35 2.81
CA HIS A 130 -7.56 -34.17 3.12
C HIS A 130 -6.11 -34.39 2.73
N TYR A 131 -5.59 -33.53 1.84
CA TYR A 131 -4.22 -33.56 1.37
C TYR A 131 -3.53 -32.23 1.67
N ASP A 132 -2.28 -32.32 2.10
CA ASP A 132 -1.45 -31.17 2.46
C ASP A 132 -0.08 -31.27 1.79
N SER A 133 0.36 -30.19 1.15
CA SER A 133 1.71 -30.08 0.61
C SER A 133 2.23 -28.67 0.77
N SER A 134 3.55 -28.49 0.66
CA SER A 134 4.14 -27.15 0.55
C SER A 134 4.14 -26.67 -0.89
N VAL A 135 3.99 -25.35 -1.06
CA VAL A 135 3.79 -24.72 -2.36
C VAL A 135 4.54 -23.40 -2.43
N MET A 136 5.22 -23.16 -3.55
CA MET A 136 5.70 -21.85 -3.95
C MET A 136 4.57 -21.11 -4.68
N VAL A 137 4.30 -19.88 -4.25
CA VAL A 137 3.25 -19.04 -4.83
C VAL A 137 3.90 -17.87 -5.55
N VAL A 138 3.76 -17.82 -6.86
CA VAL A 138 4.32 -16.76 -7.72
C VAL A 138 3.20 -15.79 -8.08
N VAL A 139 3.40 -14.52 -7.75
CA VAL A 139 2.39 -13.47 -7.90
C VAL A 139 2.98 -12.32 -8.69
N PRO A 140 2.35 -11.85 -9.79
CA PRO A 140 2.75 -10.59 -10.42
C PRO A 140 2.68 -9.44 -9.41
N ASP A 141 3.66 -8.56 -9.38
CA ASP A 141 3.74 -7.50 -8.35
C ASP A 141 2.49 -6.60 -8.35
N GLU A 142 1.94 -6.33 -9.53
CA GLU A 142 0.66 -5.62 -9.71
C GLU A 142 -0.53 -6.31 -9.04
N ARG A 143 -0.49 -7.65 -8.87
CA ARG A 143 -1.55 -8.47 -8.29
C ARG A 143 -1.27 -8.92 -6.86
N LEU A 144 -0.17 -8.47 -6.25
CA LEU A 144 0.12 -8.71 -4.84
C LEU A 144 -0.98 -8.13 -3.93
N THR A 145 -1.80 -7.20 -4.46
CA THR A 145 -3.07 -6.70 -3.92
C THR A 145 -4.01 -7.80 -3.43
N ALA A 146 -4.09 -8.92 -4.14
CA ALA A 146 -5.01 -10.02 -3.82
C ALA A 146 -4.66 -10.78 -2.54
N PHE A 147 -3.45 -10.61 -2.00
CA PHE A 147 -2.93 -11.33 -0.83
C PHE A 147 -2.84 -10.44 0.42
N ARG A 148 -3.60 -9.34 0.51
CA ARG A 148 -3.37 -8.27 1.50
C ARG A 148 -4.20 -8.32 2.78
N THR A 149 -4.95 -9.40 3.03
CA THR A 149 -5.97 -9.40 4.08
C THR A 149 -5.53 -9.84 5.47
N ALA A 150 -4.25 -10.14 5.76
CA ALA A 150 -3.84 -10.43 7.15
C ALA A 150 -3.19 -9.24 7.89
N PRO A 151 -3.47 -9.10 9.20
CA PRO A 151 -2.67 -8.27 10.10
C PRO A 151 -1.21 -8.77 10.10
N GLY A 152 -0.26 -7.94 9.69
CA GLY A 152 1.16 -8.32 9.57
C GLY A 152 1.76 -8.21 8.17
N PHE A 153 0.97 -7.82 7.15
CA PHE A 153 1.49 -7.46 5.83
C PHE A 153 2.49 -6.31 5.93
N ASP A 154 3.78 -6.62 5.92
CA ASP A 154 4.87 -5.64 6.07
C ASP A 154 5.19 -4.91 4.74
N GLY A 155 4.18 -4.70 3.89
CA GLY A 155 4.26 -3.80 2.72
C GLY A 155 4.47 -2.33 3.11
N THR A 156 4.95 -2.06 4.31
CA THR A 156 5.27 -0.75 4.87
C THR A 156 6.23 0.05 4.00
N HIS A 157 7.14 -0.64 3.31
CA HIS A 157 8.15 0.00 2.47
C HIS A 157 7.60 0.37 1.09
N ASP A 158 6.59 -0.35 0.60
CA ASP A 158 6.07 -0.16 -0.75
C ASP A 158 4.58 0.19 -0.80
N MET A 159 3.97 0.52 0.35
CA MET A 159 2.56 0.89 0.45
C MET A 159 2.22 2.05 -0.49
N GLY A 160 3.19 2.95 -0.73
CA GLY A 160 3.05 4.02 -1.70
C GLY A 160 2.91 3.52 -3.14
N HIS A 161 3.73 2.56 -3.57
CA HIS A 161 3.64 1.96 -4.91
C HIS A 161 2.38 1.13 -5.07
N ILE A 162 2.05 0.37 -4.04
CA ILE A 162 0.81 -0.38 -3.90
C ILE A 162 -0.42 0.52 -4.12
N VAL A 163 -0.48 1.67 -3.45
CA VAL A 163 -1.56 2.65 -3.63
C VAL A 163 -1.54 3.22 -5.05
N GLN A 164 -0.37 3.50 -5.62
CA GLN A 164 -0.25 3.97 -7.00
C GLN A 164 -0.77 2.96 -8.04
N ILE A 165 -0.47 1.67 -7.86
CA ILE A 165 -1.00 0.59 -8.71
C ILE A 165 -2.52 0.58 -8.62
N MET A 166 -3.10 0.57 -7.42
CA MET A 166 -4.55 0.54 -7.25
C MET A 166 -5.24 1.79 -7.81
N ILE A 167 -4.65 2.98 -7.68
CA ILE A 167 -5.14 4.18 -8.36
C ILE A 167 -5.13 3.98 -9.87
N THR A 168 -4.08 3.36 -10.42
CA THR A 168 -3.96 3.10 -11.86
C THR A 168 -5.00 2.09 -12.33
N GLU A 169 -5.21 1.00 -11.59
CA GLU A 169 -6.28 0.02 -11.86
C GLU A 169 -7.67 0.66 -11.81
N CYS A 170 -7.96 1.47 -10.78
CA CYS A 170 -9.23 2.21 -10.68
C CYS A 170 -9.43 3.21 -11.82
N ARG A 171 -8.35 3.81 -12.36
CA ARG A 171 -8.42 4.69 -13.52
C ARG A 171 -8.68 3.94 -14.82
N ASN A 172 -8.10 2.75 -14.95
CA ASN A 172 -8.27 1.90 -16.12
C ASN A 172 -9.67 1.29 -16.18
N ASP A 173 -10.33 1.13 -15.02
CA ASP A 173 -11.71 0.64 -14.91
C ASP A 173 -12.57 1.49 -13.94
N PRO A 174 -13.03 2.69 -14.36
CA PRO A 174 -13.76 3.62 -13.50
C PRO A 174 -15.16 3.12 -13.06
N GLY A 175 -15.71 2.10 -13.73
CA GLY A 175 -17.01 1.53 -13.42
C GLY A 175 -16.97 0.49 -12.30
N ASN A 176 -15.78 0.02 -11.95
CA ASN A 176 -15.60 -1.06 -10.99
C ASN A 176 -15.54 -0.54 -9.56
N MET A 177 -16.71 -0.51 -8.90
CA MET A 177 -16.84 -0.07 -7.52
C MET A 177 -16.06 -0.95 -6.53
N ASN A 178 -15.80 -2.23 -6.85
CA ASN A 178 -15.05 -3.11 -5.97
C ASN A 178 -13.61 -2.64 -5.82
N LEU A 179 -12.94 -2.25 -6.90
CA LEU A 179 -11.56 -1.72 -6.84
C LEU A 179 -11.48 -0.43 -6.02
N SER A 180 -12.48 0.45 -6.14
CA SER A 180 -12.54 1.69 -5.35
C SER A 180 -12.78 1.41 -3.86
N ASN A 181 -13.61 0.41 -3.54
CA ASN A 181 -13.87 -0.02 -2.17
C ASN A 181 -12.64 -0.72 -1.56
N GLU A 182 -11.92 -1.52 -2.33
CA GLU A 182 -10.66 -2.14 -1.92
C GLU A 182 -9.58 -1.08 -1.64
N LEU A 183 -9.47 -0.07 -2.50
CA LEU A 183 -8.57 1.06 -2.25
C LEU A 183 -8.98 1.80 -0.97
N TYR A 184 -10.28 2.07 -0.77
CA TYR A 184 -10.77 2.71 0.44
C TYR A 184 -10.42 1.90 1.70
N ALA A 185 -10.65 0.58 1.66
CA ALA A 185 -10.34 -0.32 2.76
C ALA A 185 -8.84 -0.34 3.07
N LEU A 186 -8.00 -0.36 2.04
CA LEU A 186 -6.54 -0.28 2.19
C LEU A 186 -6.11 1.04 2.87
N LEU A 187 -6.59 2.18 2.39
CA LEU A 187 -6.24 3.48 2.97
C LEU A 187 -6.73 3.60 4.42
N SER A 188 -7.92 3.08 4.72
CA SER A 188 -8.46 3.03 6.08
C SER A 188 -7.62 2.13 6.99
N ALA A 189 -7.12 1.00 6.48
CA ALA A 189 -6.22 0.14 7.22
C ALA A 189 -4.88 0.84 7.50
N VAL A 190 -4.32 1.57 6.53
CA VAL A 190 -3.09 2.35 6.71
C VAL A 190 -3.27 3.44 7.76
N ASP A 191 -4.38 4.17 7.73
CA ASP A 191 -4.72 5.20 8.73
C ASP A 191 -4.78 4.61 10.15
N ASN A 192 -5.53 3.51 10.32
CA ASN A 192 -5.62 2.80 11.59
C ASN A 192 -4.27 2.22 12.06
N MET A 193 -3.46 1.66 11.14
CA MET A 193 -2.15 1.10 11.48
C MET A 193 -1.16 2.20 11.89
N ALA A 194 -1.26 3.39 11.31
CA ALA A 194 -0.48 4.55 11.73
C ALA A 194 -0.90 5.05 13.14
N ASP A 195 -2.14 4.78 13.56
CA ASP A 195 -2.68 5.16 14.88
C ASP A 195 -2.32 4.21 16.04
N VAL A 196 -2.02 2.93 15.77
CA VAL A 196 -1.75 1.90 16.80
C VAL A 196 -0.25 1.83 17.18
N PRO A 197 0.22 2.03 18.43
CA PRO A 197 -0.10 3.03 19.45
C PRO A 197 1.07 4.02 19.71
N ARG A 198 0.76 5.32 19.58
CA ARG A 198 1.19 6.37 20.55
C ARG A 198 0.33 6.36 21.83
N GLN A 199 -0.68 5.49 21.90
CA GLN A 199 -1.54 5.32 23.06
C GLN A 199 -0.94 4.33 24.06
N ALA A 200 -0.82 4.77 25.31
CA ALA A 200 -0.21 4.06 26.43
C ALA A 200 -0.60 2.57 26.53
N LEU A 201 0.28 1.68 26.08
CA LEU A 201 0.33 0.33 26.63
C LEU A 201 0.87 0.43 28.06
N PRO A 202 0.18 -0.10 29.08
CA PRO A 202 0.71 -0.13 30.43
C PRO A 202 2.04 -0.90 30.39
N LYS A 203 3.10 -0.25 30.88
CA LYS A 203 4.48 -0.77 30.96
C LYS A 203 4.51 -2.17 31.60
N ARG A 204 4.33 -3.23 30.81
CA ARG A 204 4.79 -4.56 31.18
C ARG A 204 6.30 -4.56 30.99
N LYS A 205 7.01 -4.35 32.10
CA LYS A 205 8.45 -4.61 32.20
C LYS A 205 8.71 -6.02 31.66
N ASN A 206 9.59 -6.13 30.66
CA ASN A 206 10.21 -7.35 30.14
C ASN A 206 9.66 -7.96 28.83
N ALA A 207 8.86 -7.25 28.04
CA ALA A 207 8.76 -7.55 26.62
C ALA A 207 9.38 -6.37 25.85
N GLU A 208 10.43 -6.62 25.07
CA GLU A 208 10.83 -5.69 24.01
C GLU A 208 9.64 -5.58 23.05
N VAL A 209 8.78 -4.59 23.28
CA VAL A 209 7.76 -4.21 22.33
C VAL A 209 8.53 -3.68 21.12
N LYS A 210 8.75 -4.57 20.13
CA LYS A 210 9.19 -4.17 18.79
C LYS A 210 8.32 -2.99 18.40
N SER A 211 8.92 -1.81 18.29
CA SER A 211 8.22 -0.62 17.81
C SER A 211 7.61 -0.97 16.47
N LEU A 212 6.27 -0.93 16.38
CA LEU A 212 5.58 -1.14 15.12
C LEU A 212 6.21 -0.24 14.04
N PRO A 213 6.42 -0.76 12.81
CA PRO A 213 7.07 -0.01 11.75
C PRO A 213 6.25 1.26 11.44
N ARG A 214 6.89 2.43 11.53
CA ARG A 214 6.31 3.72 11.13
C ARG A 214 6.46 3.85 9.61
N PHE A 215 5.36 4.04 8.89
CA PHE A 215 5.43 4.44 7.48
C PHE A 215 6.26 5.73 7.35
N SER A 216 7.11 5.81 6.33
CA SER A 216 7.82 7.06 6.05
C SER A 216 6.83 8.15 5.62
N ASP A 217 7.15 9.42 5.87
CA ASP A 217 6.34 10.55 5.38
C ASP A 217 6.14 10.53 3.86
N GLN A 218 7.11 9.97 3.10
CA GLN A 218 6.97 9.81 1.65
C GLN A 218 5.96 8.73 1.29
N THR A 219 5.98 7.61 2.01
CA THR A 219 4.97 6.55 1.87
C THR A 219 3.59 7.10 2.18
N LEU A 220 3.44 7.80 3.31
CA LEU A 220 2.19 8.46 3.68
C LEU A 220 1.76 9.51 2.66
N GLY A 221 2.69 10.27 2.08
CA GLY A 221 2.41 11.21 0.99
C GLY A 221 1.82 10.53 -0.25
N LEU A 222 2.27 9.32 -0.59
CA LEU A 222 1.67 8.53 -1.68
C LEU A 222 0.30 7.96 -1.28
N VAL A 223 0.10 7.60 -0.02
CA VAL A 223 -1.20 7.17 0.53
C VAL A 223 -2.22 8.32 0.49
N VAL A 224 -1.80 9.55 0.83
CA VAL A 224 -2.61 10.78 0.70
C VAL A 224 -3.09 10.98 -0.74
N GLN A 225 -2.27 10.64 -1.74
CA GLN A 225 -2.67 10.70 -3.14
C GLN A 225 -3.86 9.77 -3.44
N GLY A 226 -3.92 8.60 -2.79
CA GLY A 226 -5.06 7.69 -2.86
C GLY A 226 -6.32 8.28 -2.25
N ALA A 227 -6.20 8.94 -1.09
CA ALA A 227 -7.35 9.59 -0.44
C ALA A 227 -7.93 10.73 -1.28
N LEU A 228 -7.05 11.50 -1.94
CA LEU A 228 -7.43 12.53 -2.91
C LEU A 228 -8.12 11.94 -4.14
N PHE A 229 -7.60 10.83 -4.67
CA PHE A 229 -8.22 10.13 -5.79
C PHE A 229 -9.63 9.65 -5.47
N LEU A 230 -9.84 9.08 -4.28
CA LEU A 230 -11.16 8.68 -3.77
C LEU A 230 -12.04 9.87 -3.33
N ARG A 231 -11.49 11.10 -3.32
CA ARG A 231 -12.17 12.32 -2.86
C ARG A 231 -12.67 12.24 -1.42
N SER A 232 -11.99 11.46 -0.57
CA SER A 232 -12.35 11.26 0.83
C SER A 232 -11.64 12.27 1.74
N VAL A 233 -12.38 13.25 2.26
CA VAL A 233 -11.84 14.26 3.19
C VAL A 233 -11.39 13.61 4.49
N THR A 234 -12.17 12.65 5.02
CA THR A 234 -11.87 12.00 6.30
C THR A 234 -10.56 11.19 6.24
N LEU A 235 -10.35 10.42 5.18
CA LEU A 235 -9.10 9.67 5.00
C LEU A 235 -7.92 10.61 4.77
N PHE A 236 -8.13 11.67 3.99
CA PHE A 236 -7.09 12.67 3.74
C PHE A 236 -6.62 13.33 5.04
N ASP A 237 -7.57 13.76 5.88
CA ASP A 237 -7.27 14.39 7.16
C ASP A 237 -6.58 13.41 8.13
N GLY A 238 -7.09 12.17 8.23
CA GLY A 238 -6.50 11.10 9.06
C GLY A 238 -5.05 10.84 8.69
N ILE A 239 -4.78 10.55 7.41
CA ILE A 239 -3.44 10.21 6.92
C ILE A 239 -2.46 11.38 7.07
N ILE A 240 -2.89 12.63 6.82
CA ILE A 240 -2.02 13.81 6.98
C ILE A 240 -1.60 14.03 8.42
N ASN A 241 -2.44 13.66 9.40
CA ASN A 241 -2.09 13.78 10.82
C ASN A 241 -0.93 12.85 11.23
N HIS A 242 -0.68 11.79 10.46
CA HIS A 242 0.43 10.85 10.71
C HIS A 242 1.77 11.30 10.15
N ILE A 243 1.78 12.20 9.16
CA ILE A 243 3.00 12.76 8.57
C ILE A 243 3.69 13.66 9.62
N GLN A 244 4.96 13.41 9.93
CA GLN A 244 5.64 14.11 11.04
C GLN A 244 6.38 15.37 10.60
N ASP A 245 7.16 15.25 9.53
CA ASP A 245 7.97 16.32 8.97
C ASP A 245 7.27 16.91 7.75
N CYS A 246 7.55 16.40 6.56
CA CYS A 246 6.97 16.92 5.32
C CYS A 246 7.05 15.89 4.18
N VAL A 247 6.17 16.05 3.20
CA VAL A 247 6.24 15.33 1.93
C VAL A 247 7.14 16.06 0.94
N ARG A 248 7.75 15.33 0.01
CA ARG A 248 8.57 15.92 -1.06
C ARG A 248 7.78 16.93 -1.88
N VAL A 249 8.44 18.02 -2.27
CA VAL A 249 7.83 19.14 -3.01
C VAL A 249 7.24 18.67 -4.34
N GLU A 250 7.86 17.67 -4.97
CA GLU A 250 7.44 17.10 -6.25
C GLU A 250 6.07 16.39 -6.16
N MET A 251 5.65 15.92 -4.97
CA MET A 251 4.36 15.25 -4.79
C MET A 251 3.16 16.19 -4.99
N TYR A 252 3.34 17.48 -4.70
CA TYR A 252 2.27 18.46 -4.80
C TYR A 252 1.76 18.66 -6.22
N THR A 253 2.59 18.43 -7.24
CA THR A 253 2.13 18.43 -8.64
C THR A 253 1.11 17.33 -8.89
N ASN A 254 1.31 16.14 -8.31
CA ASN A 254 0.35 15.04 -8.45
C ASN A 254 -0.92 15.32 -7.64
N TYR A 255 -0.81 15.94 -6.46
CA TYR A 255 -1.98 16.37 -5.71
C TYR A 255 -2.81 17.36 -6.50
N GLY A 256 -2.19 18.42 -7.04
CA GLY A 256 -2.88 19.44 -7.83
C GLY A 256 -3.68 18.84 -8.99
N LYS A 257 -3.13 17.83 -9.68
CA LYS A 257 -3.81 17.14 -10.79
C LYS A 257 -5.11 16.42 -10.40
N LEU A 258 -5.31 16.10 -9.12
CA LEU A 258 -6.48 15.37 -8.62
C LEU A 258 -7.61 16.28 -8.17
N PHE A 259 -7.38 17.59 -8.08
CA PHE A 259 -8.33 18.53 -7.52
C PHE A 259 -9.24 19.16 -8.58
N THR A 260 -10.53 19.26 -8.25
CA THR A 260 -11.46 20.21 -8.88
C THR A 260 -11.53 21.50 -8.05
N PRO A 261 -12.10 22.60 -8.59
CA PRO A 261 -12.27 23.85 -7.83
C PRO A 261 -13.04 23.66 -6.51
N GLU A 262 -14.09 22.84 -6.51
CA GLU A 262 -14.91 22.55 -5.33
C GLU A 262 -14.15 21.72 -4.28
N MET A 263 -13.27 20.81 -4.74
CA MET A 263 -12.41 20.04 -3.84
C MET A 263 -11.38 20.95 -3.17
N LEU A 264 -10.84 21.96 -3.86
CA LEU A 264 -9.82 22.84 -3.28
C LEU A 264 -10.31 23.49 -2.00
N LEU A 265 -11.54 24.00 -2.01
CA LEU A 265 -12.13 24.64 -0.83
C LEU A 265 -12.33 23.67 0.34
N LYS A 266 -12.72 22.42 0.06
CA LYS A 266 -12.97 21.41 1.10
C LYS A 266 -11.69 20.93 1.77
N PHE A 267 -10.63 20.70 0.99
CA PHE A 267 -9.37 20.14 1.48
C PHE A 267 -8.33 21.22 1.84
N ALA A 268 -8.61 22.50 1.55
CA ALA A 268 -7.69 23.62 1.80
C ALA A 268 -7.13 23.67 3.23
N PRO A 269 -7.92 23.49 4.32
CA PRO A 269 -7.37 23.58 5.67
C PRO A 269 -6.23 22.59 5.93
N SER A 270 -6.46 21.31 5.60
CA SER A 270 -5.50 20.24 5.80
C SER A 270 -4.32 20.30 4.81
N LEU A 271 -4.58 20.72 3.57
CA LEU A 271 -3.53 20.95 2.57
C LEU A 271 -2.59 22.10 2.99
N ASN A 272 -3.15 23.20 3.50
CA ASN A 272 -2.39 24.33 4.04
C ASN A 272 -1.56 23.89 5.24
N GLY A 273 -2.15 23.06 6.13
CA GLY A 273 -1.45 22.47 7.27
C GLY A 273 -0.25 21.63 6.83
N LEU A 274 -0.42 20.75 5.85
CA LEU A 274 0.65 19.90 5.31
C LEU A 274 1.79 20.73 4.68
N MET A 275 1.46 21.71 3.84
CA MET A 275 2.48 22.56 3.20
C MET A 275 3.19 23.46 4.22
N SER A 276 2.51 23.88 5.29
CA SER A 276 3.10 24.72 6.34
C SER A 276 4.20 24.01 7.15
N ARG A 277 4.27 22.67 7.10
CA ARG A 277 5.30 21.89 7.81
C ARG A 277 6.70 22.01 7.18
N HIS A 278 6.79 22.48 5.94
CA HIS A 278 8.07 22.82 5.32
C HIS A 278 8.79 23.90 6.13
N GLN A 279 10.10 23.73 6.35
CA GLN A 279 10.84 24.57 7.28
C GLN A 279 11.16 25.97 6.76
N THR A 280 11.41 26.10 5.45
CA THR A 280 11.81 27.36 4.81
C THR A 280 10.63 27.97 4.07
N ILE A 281 10.60 29.31 3.93
CA ILE A 281 9.59 29.98 3.10
C ILE A 281 9.75 29.55 1.63
N THR A 282 10.99 29.31 1.20
CA THR A 282 11.33 28.83 -0.14
C THR A 282 10.63 27.51 -0.46
N ASP A 283 10.69 26.52 0.44
CA ASP A 283 10.09 25.21 0.20
C ASP A 283 8.55 25.25 0.28
N LYS A 284 8.00 26.07 1.18
CA LYS A 284 6.55 26.34 1.23
C LYS A 284 6.03 26.91 -0.10
N ILE A 285 6.76 27.86 -0.67
CA ILE A 285 6.44 28.45 -1.96
C ILE A 285 6.59 27.45 -3.10
N LYS A 286 7.69 26.70 -3.16
CA LYS A 286 7.87 25.65 -4.17
C LYS A 286 6.77 24.59 -4.11
N ALA A 287 6.37 24.16 -2.92
CA ALA A 287 5.25 23.22 -2.75
C ALA A 287 3.94 23.79 -3.32
N GLN A 288 3.68 25.08 -3.06
CA GLN A 288 2.53 25.81 -3.56
C GLN A 288 2.55 26.00 -5.09
N ASP A 289 3.72 26.29 -5.67
CA ASP A 289 3.94 26.37 -7.12
C ASP A 289 3.71 25.02 -7.79
N ARG A 290 4.26 23.93 -7.24
CA ARG A 290 4.06 22.58 -7.75
C ARG A 290 2.60 22.17 -7.72
N PHE A 291 1.88 22.49 -6.63
CA PHE A 291 0.43 22.29 -6.57
C PHE A 291 -0.31 23.07 -7.65
N ARG A 292 0.00 24.37 -7.80
CA ARG A 292 -0.60 25.25 -8.80
C ARG A 292 -0.40 24.71 -10.22
N GLU A 293 0.81 24.26 -10.55
CA GLU A 293 1.15 23.65 -11.83
C GLU A 293 0.23 22.44 -12.14
N GLY A 294 0.10 21.52 -11.18
CA GLY A 294 -0.77 20.35 -11.31
C GLY A 294 -2.26 20.70 -11.44
N PHE A 295 -2.73 21.64 -10.63
CA PHE A 295 -4.13 22.07 -10.63
C PHE A 295 -4.53 22.73 -11.95
N LEU A 296 -3.69 23.64 -12.46
CA LEU A 296 -3.94 24.32 -13.74
C LEU A 296 -3.86 23.36 -14.92
N TYR A 297 -2.99 22.34 -14.85
CA TYR A 297 -2.94 21.28 -15.85
C TYR A 297 -4.26 20.51 -15.93
N ALA A 298 -4.80 20.08 -14.79
CA ALA A 298 -6.05 19.31 -14.75
C ALA A 298 -7.31 20.14 -15.06
N ASN A 299 -7.30 21.44 -14.75
CA ASN A 299 -8.44 22.34 -14.91
C ASN A 299 -8.23 23.36 -16.06
N ASN A 300 -7.46 23.00 -17.08
CA ASN A 300 -7.12 23.91 -18.16
C ASN A 300 -8.38 24.48 -18.85
N GLY A 301 -8.38 25.78 -19.11
CA GLY A 301 -9.49 26.48 -19.79
C GLY A 301 -10.62 26.98 -18.88
N ALA A 302 -10.71 26.57 -17.62
CA ALA A 302 -11.76 27.05 -16.71
C ALA A 302 -11.35 28.36 -16.00
N LYS A 303 -11.95 29.49 -16.38
CA LYS A 303 -11.72 30.80 -15.72
C LYS A 303 -11.99 30.72 -14.21
N HIS A 304 -13.12 30.10 -13.83
CA HIS A 304 -13.50 29.90 -12.44
C HIS A 304 -12.43 29.13 -11.63
N ALA A 305 -11.81 28.11 -12.22
CA ALA A 305 -10.75 27.35 -11.55
C ALA A 305 -9.52 28.23 -11.25
N ARG A 306 -9.16 29.15 -12.15
CA ARG A 306 -8.06 30.11 -11.93
C ARG A 306 -8.40 31.10 -10.81
N ASP A 307 -9.63 31.60 -10.78
CA ASP A 307 -10.09 32.56 -9.78
C ASP A 307 -10.03 31.94 -8.38
N VAL A 308 -10.59 30.73 -8.21
CA VAL A 308 -10.56 29.98 -6.93
C VAL A 308 -9.12 29.68 -6.49
N LEU A 309 -8.26 29.26 -7.43
CA LEU A 309 -6.85 28.97 -7.14
C LEU A 309 -6.08 30.22 -6.71
N ASN A 310 -6.32 31.37 -7.35
CA ASN A 310 -5.65 32.63 -7.02
C ASN A 310 -6.09 33.13 -5.64
N GLU A 311 -7.39 33.06 -5.32
CA GLU A 311 -7.91 33.43 -4.00
C GLU A 311 -7.28 32.58 -2.89
N TRP A 312 -7.32 31.25 -3.02
CA TRP A 312 -6.71 30.33 -2.06
C TRP A 312 -5.19 30.55 -1.93
N SER A 313 -4.49 30.69 -3.07
CA SER A 313 -3.06 30.99 -3.11
C SER A 313 -2.72 32.28 -2.35
N GLY A 314 -3.51 33.34 -2.57
CA GLY A 314 -3.32 34.63 -1.90
C GLY A 314 -3.46 34.52 -0.39
N GLN A 315 -4.47 33.79 0.09
CA GLN A 315 -4.67 33.54 1.52
C GLN A 315 -3.52 32.73 2.13
N LEU A 316 -3.08 31.68 1.45
CA LEU A 316 -2.01 30.81 1.92
C LEU A 316 -0.65 31.54 2.03
N ILE A 317 -0.33 32.38 1.05
CA ILE A 317 0.92 33.16 1.06
C ILE A 317 0.91 34.19 2.19
N LYS A 318 -0.23 34.86 2.43
CA LYS A 318 -0.38 35.76 3.59
C LYS A 318 -0.12 35.02 4.90
N GLN A 319 -0.60 33.78 5.04
CA GLN A 319 -0.33 32.95 6.21
C GLN A 319 1.16 32.60 6.34
N TYR A 320 1.82 32.20 5.25
CA TYR A 320 3.24 31.87 5.28
C TYR A 320 4.12 33.05 5.68
N LEU A 321 3.85 34.23 5.12
CA LEU A 321 4.60 35.45 5.43
C LEU A 321 4.39 35.90 6.87
N ALA A 322 3.18 35.75 7.41
CA ALA A 322 2.90 36.07 8.81
C ALA A 322 3.55 35.08 9.79
N ALA A 323 3.69 33.81 9.41
CA ALA A 323 4.07 32.73 10.32
C ALA A 323 5.54 32.26 10.22
N THR A 324 6.33 32.75 9.25
CA THR A 324 7.67 32.22 8.98
C THR A 324 8.72 33.34 9.02
N GLU A 325 9.67 33.22 9.94
CA GLU A 325 10.91 33.99 9.93
C GLU A 325 11.87 33.42 8.86
N PRO A 326 12.52 34.25 8.03
CA PRO A 326 13.50 33.77 7.07
C PRO A 326 14.67 33.09 7.80
N LYS A 327 15.00 31.87 7.39
CA LYS A 327 16.12 31.13 8.00
C LYS A 327 17.44 31.49 7.30
N ASP A 328 17.38 31.70 5.99
CA ASP A 328 18.57 31.81 5.14
C ASP A 328 18.46 33.03 4.18
N SER A 329 19.59 33.56 3.72
CA SER A 329 19.62 34.67 2.74
C SER A 329 19.01 34.31 1.38
N SER A 330 18.93 33.02 1.05
CA SER A 330 18.28 32.46 -0.14
C SER A 330 16.76 32.66 -0.14
N ASP A 331 16.15 32.81 1.04
CA ASP A 331 14.71 33.01 1.19
C ASP A 331 14.29 34.35 0.56
N GLY A 332 15.00 35.44 0.86
CA GLY A 332 14.72 36.76 0.29
C GLY A 332 14.83 36.78 -1.25
N SER A 333 15.87 36.16 -1.81
CA SER A 333 16.07 36.05 -3.26
C SER A 333 14.97 35.24 -3.94
N THR A 334 14.53 34.14 -3.31
CA THR A 334 13.43 33.32 -3.83
C THR A 334 12.11 34.09 -3.80
N MET A 335 11.84 34.83 -2.71
CA MET A 335 10.66 35.69 -2.60
C MET A 335 10.61 36.76 -3.71
N LEU A 336 11.76 37.36 -4.05
CA LEU A 336 11.86 38.32 -5.14
C LEU A 336 11.61 37.68 -6.51
N LEU A 337 12.25 36.55 -6.80
CA LEU A 337 12.00 35.80 -8.04
C LEU A 337 10.52 35.42 -8.17
N PHE A 338 9.90 34.99 -7.07
CA PHE A 338 8.49 34.66 -7.01
C PHE A 338 7.58 35.86 -7.28
N SER A 339 7.92 37.04 -6.75
CA SER A 339 7.20 38.30 -7.03
C SER A 339 7.27 38.72 -8.49
N LEU A 340 8.36 38.37 -9.20
CA LEU A 340 8.60 38.74 -10.59
C LEU A 340 7.93 37.79 -11.59
N GLN A 341 7.70 36.53 -11.20
CA GLN A 341 7.12 35.49 -12.06
C GLN A 341 5.58 35.41 -12.01
N ARG A 342 4.94 36.12 -11.07
CA ARG A 342 3.49 36.10 -10.86
C ARG A 342 2.87 37.47 -11.19
N PRO A 343 1.53 37.58 -11.36
CA PRO A 343 0.87 38.86 -11.60
C PRO A 343 1.31 39.87 -10.54
N ARG A 344 1.88 40.99 -11.00
CA ARG A 344 2.61 41.98 -10.16
C ARG A 344 1.76 42.53 -9.02
N ASP A 345 0.45 42.59 -9.21
CA ASP A 345 -0.44 43.41 -8.38
C ASP A 345 -0.90 42.73 -7.08
N GLU A 346 -0.70 41.40 -6.93
CA GLU A 346 -1.20 40.66 -5.73
C GLU A 346 -0.12 40.31 -4.72
N PHE A 347 1.11 40.07 -5.18
CA PHE A 347 2.17 39.50 -4.32
C PHE A 347 3.29 40.49 -4.01
N PHE A 348 3.57 41.44 -4.91
CA PHE A 348 4.63 42.41 -4.71
C PHE A 348 4.40 43.24 -3.42
N ASP A 349 3.17 43.66 -3.19
CA ASP A 349 2.78 44.46 -2.01
C ASP A 349 2.86 43.70 -0.68
N LEU A 350 2.83 42.36 -0.72
CA LEU A 350 2.99 41.51 0.48
C LEU A 350 4.45 41.16 0.73
N ILE A 351 5.21 40.96 -0.34
CA ILE A 351 6.60 40.49 -0.30
C ILE A 351 7.54 41.62 0.09
N ILE A 352 7.34 42.84 -0.44
CA ILE A 352 8.23 43.97 -0.14
C ILE A 352 8.23 44.34 1.36
N PRO A 353 7.08 44.50 2.04
CA PRO A 353 7.08 44.77 3.49
C PRO A 353 7.70 43.66 4.31
N TRP A 354 7.44 42.40 3.96
CA TRP A 354 8.03 41.24 4.64
C TRP A 354 9.56 41.22 4.47
N THR A 355 10.07 41.39 3.25
CA THR A 355 11.52 41.45 3.00
C THR A 355 12.17 42.63 3.73
N LYS A 356 11.49 43.79 3.80
CA LYS A 356 11.95 44.96 4.57
C LYS A 356 11.98 44.70 6.08
N GLN A 357 11.03 43.95 6.61
CA GLN A 357 11.03 43.57 8.03
C GLN A 357 12.30 42.80 8.40
N TRP A 358 12.80 41.96 7.50
CA TRP A 358 13.92 41.06 7.75
C TRP A 358 15.24 41.48 7.09
N ILE A 359 15.32 42.74 6.62
CA ILE A 359 16.47 43.31 5.91
C ILE A 359 17.78 43.18 6.70
N HIS A 360 17.69 43.14 8.03
CA HIS A 360 18.82 43.07 8.96
C HIS A 360 19.42 41.66 9.11
N LEU A 361 18.72 40.60 8.69
CA LEU A 361 19.18 39.20 8.77
C LEU A 361 19.82 38.70 7.46
N SER A 362 19.77 39.48 6.39
CA SER A 362 20.23 39.08 5.06
C SER A 362 21.13 40.15 4.45
N ALA A 363 22.39 39.79 4.18
CA ALA A 363 23.37 40.68 3.53
C ALA A 363 22.92 41.17 2.12
N LEU A 364 21.97 40.47 1.49
CA LEU A 364 21.45 40.79 0.17
C LEU A 364 20.20 41.69 0.23
N CYS A 365 19.43 41.63 1.32
CA CYS A 365 18.28 42.50 1.52
C CYS A 365 18.72 43.98 1.69
N ALA A 366 19.91 44.23 2.24
CA ALA A 366 20.51 45.57 2.29
C ALA A 366 20.68 46.22 0.90
N TYR A 367 20.81 45.44 -0.17
CA TYR A 367 21.01 45.93 -1.54
C TYR A 367 19.72 46.43 -2.21
N LEU A 368 18.54 46.10 -1.66
CA LEU A 368 17.22 46.51 -2.19
C LEU A 368 16.55 47.62 -1.37
N SER A 369 17.18 48.00 -0.25
CA SER A 369 16.84 49.21 0.52
C SER A 369 17.52 50.48 -0.01
N CYS A 370 18.38 50.35 -1.02
CA CYS A 370 18.87 51.44 -1.88
C CYS A 370 18.13 51.38 -3.22
#